data_AF-A0A352GK68-F1
#
_entry.id   AF-A0A352GK68-F1
#
_cell.length_a   1.000
_cell.length_b   1.000
_cell.length_c   1.000
_cell.angle_alpha   90.00
_cell.angle_beta   90.00
_cell.angle_gamma   90.00
#
_symmetry.space_group_name_H-M   'P 1'
#
loop_
_entity.id
_entity.type
_entity.pdbx_description
1 polymer ?
#
loop_
_entity_poly.entity_id
_entity_poly.type
_entity_poly.pdbx_seq_one_letter_code
_entity_poly.pdbx_strand_id
1 'polypeptide(L)'
;MTQDIKKHSYTIPCASTFRDAVMDLAAKRRVNVGDLARSVLLVVPQSVIDEFPDPGEPDQHDRETVILKSGTAKGRPWRRKPRLQVRMAPGFEVEFMRRALAIALALDHGETRVLLHSEEAPPAPPEATGREVVDPEEIVRLRTIVSVLSFDPLNDGVRSREDALYVLGFPPGRIPDGETLRARFRMLATIHHPDSPHGDHRRMSQLNSAMDILKRGAA
;
A
#
# COMPACT_ATOMS: atom_id res chain seq x y z
N MET A 1 -3.96 -22.18 29.90
CA MET A 1 -5.37 -22.63 29.85
C MET A 1 -6.06 -21.88 28.71
N THR A 2 -6.22 -22.52 27.56
CA THR A 2 -7.01 -21.98 26.44
C THR A 2 -8.49 -22.10 26.82
N GLN A 3 -9.09 -21.01 27.30
CA GLN A 3 -10.54 -20.97 27.45
C GLN A 3 -11.18 -21.16 26.08
N ASP A 4 -12.09 -22.13 25.97
CA ASP A 4 -12.81 -22.42 24.74
C ASP A 4 -13.77 -21.26 24.45
N ILE A 5 -13.35 -20.34 23.57
CA ILE A 5 -14.14 -19.15 23.24
C ILE A 5 -15.36 -19.58 22.42
N LYS A 6 -16.51 -19.72 23.08
CA LYS A 6 -17.78 -20.03 22.43
C LYS A 6 -18.15 -18.92 21.45
N LYS A 7 -18.32 -19.29 20.17
CA LYS A 7 -18.80 -18.37 19.13
C LYS A 7 -20.19 -17.85 19.47
N HIS A 8 -20.35 -16.53 19.53
CA HIS A 8 -21.61 -15.83 19.71
C HIS A 8 -22.24 -15.47 18.35
N SER A 9 -23.57 -15.43 18.30
CA SER A 9 -24.33 -15.10 17.08
C SER A 9 -24.98 -13.73 17.24
N TYR A 10 -24.39 -12.74 16.59
CA TYR A 10 -24.89 -11.38 16.54
C TYR A 10 -26.01 -11.22 15.51
N THR A 11 -27.02 -10.43 15.88
CA THR A 11 -28.04 -9.93 14.95
C THR A 11 -27.84 -8.43 14.84
N ILE A 12 -27.48 -7.95 13.66
CA ILE A 12 -27.10 -6.56 13.38
C ILE A 12 -28.20 -5.92 12.54
N PRO A 13 -29.15 -5.16 13.13
CA PRO A 13 -30.12 -4.39 12.36
C PRO A 13 -29.40 -3.32 11.54
N CYS A 14 -29.65 -3.31 10.25
CA CYS A 14 -29.07 -2.36 9.29
C CYS A 14 -30.02 -2.19 8.10
N ALA A 15 -29.88 -1.09 7.36
CA ALA A 15 -30.66 -0.84 6.14
C ALA A 15 -30.53 -1.99 5.12
N SER A 16 -31.58 -2.25 4.34
CA SER A 16 -31.59 -3.30 3.31
C SER A 16 -30.49 -3.10 2.28
N THR A 17 -30.28 -1.85 1.83
CA THR A 17 -29.22 -1.50 0.88
C THR A 17 -27.83 -1.85 1.40
N PHE A 18 -27.56 -1.52 2.67
CA PHE A 18 -26.30 -1.87 3.34
C PHE A 18 -26.15 -3.38 3.51
N ARG A 19 -27.19 -4.07 3.99
CA ARG A 19 -27.21 -5.52 4.13
C ARG A 19 -26.85 -6.21 2.81
N ASP A 20 -27.52 -5.80 1.74
CA ASP A 20 -27.37 -6.42 0.42
C ASP A 20 -25.96 -6.17 -0.14
N ALA A 21 -25.45 -4.94 -0.03
CA ALA A 21 -24.07 -4.63 -0.41
C ALA A 21 -23.03 -5.47 0.36
N VAL A 22 -23.19 -5.63 1.68
CA VAL A 22 -22.30 -6.46 2.49
C VAL A 22 -22.38 -7.94 2.09
N MET A 23 -23.59 -8.44 1.83
CA MET A 23 -23.79 -9.83 1.39
C MET A 23 -23.18 -10.09 0.01
N ASP A 24 -23.33 -9.14 -0.92
CA ASP A 24 -22.74 -9.20 -2.25
C ASP A 24 -21.22 -9.14 -2.19
N LEU A 25 -20.65 -8.29 -1.32
CA LEU A 25 -19.21 -8.28 -1.07
C LEU A 25 -18.72 -9.63 -0.52
N ALA A 26 -19.44 -10.21 0.45
CA ALA A 26 -19.09 -11.51 1.03
C ALA A 26 -19.11 -12.61 -0.05
N ALA A 27 -20.14 -12.61 -0.90
CA ALA A 27 -20.27 -13.54 -2.02
C ALA A 27 -19.13 -13.36 -3.05
N LYS A 28 -18.85 -12.11 -3.45
CA LYS A 28 -17.75 -11.74 -4.38
C LYS A 28 -16.40 -12.22 -3.85
N ARG A 29 -16.18 -12.13 -2.54
CA ARG A 29 -14.94 -12.58 -1.86
C ARG A 29 -14.96 -14.05 -1.44
N ARG A 30 -16.05 -14.78 -1.70
CA ARG A 30 -16.26 -16.21 -1.35
C ARG A 30 -16.07 -16.48 0.16
N VAL A 31 -16.52 -15.55 0.99
CA VAL A 31 -16.46 -15.65 2.47
C VAL A 31 -17.84 -15.39 3.08
N ASN A 32 -17.98 -15.60 4.39
CA ASN A 32 -19.19 -15.16 5.11
C ASN A 32 -19.01 -13.74 5.69
N VAL A 33 -20.12 -13.09 6.04
CA VAL A 33 -20.12 -11.73 6.61
C VAL A 33 -19.31 -11.63 7.90
N GLY A 34 -19.29 -12.70 8.71
CA GLY A 34 -18.49 -12.75 9.93
C GLY A 34 -16.99 -12.80 9.69
N ASP A 35 -16.55 -13.33 8.55
CA ASP A 35 -15.15 -13.29 8.15
C ASP A 35 -14.76 -11.89 7.70
N LEU A 36 -15.60 -11.20 6.93
CA LEU A 36 -15.38 -9.78 6.58
C LEU A 36 -15.21 -8.91 7.83
N ALA A 37 -16.17 -9.00 8.76
CA ALA A 37 -16.10 -8.26 10.01
C ALA A 37 -14.84 -8.62 10.80
N ARG A 38 -14.50 -9.91 10.92
CA ARG A 38 -13.28 -10.34 11.64
C ARG A 38 -12.00 -9.80 10.98
N SER A 39 -11.91 -9.80 9.66
CA SER A 39 -10.76 -9.26 8.94
C SER A 39 -10.54 -7.78 9.25
N VAL A 40 -11.61 -6.98 9.27
CA VAL A 40 -11.50 -5.56 9.65
C VAL A 40 -11.10 -5.41 11.11
N LEU A 41 -11.73 -6.16 12.02
CA LEU A 41 -11.43 -6.12 13.46
C LEU A 41 -9.98 -6.53 13.80
N LEU A 42 -9.33 -7.33 12.94
CA LEU A 42 -7.94 -7.76 13.13
C LEU A 42 -6.91 -6.79 12.56
N VAL A 43 -7.26 -6.09 11.47
CA VAL A 43 -6.32 -5.26 10.70
C VAL A 43 -6.44 -3.78 11.03
N VAL A 44 -7.64 -3.32 11.36
CA VAL A 44 -7.95 -1.90 11.58
C VAL A 44 -7.95 -1.61 13.08
N PRO A 45 -7.23 -0.58 13.55
CA PRO A 45 -7.25 -0.16 14.94
C PRO A 45 -8.67 0.19 15.42
N GLN A 46 -8.97 -0.09 16.68
CA GLN A 46 -10.31 0.16 17.25
C GLN A 46 -10.73 1.64 17.14
N SER A 47 -9.80 2.57 17.39
CA SER A 47 -10.06 4.01 17.26
C SER A 47 -10.54 4.41 15.86
N VAL A 48 -9.95 3.82 14.81
CA VAL A 48 -10.35 4.09 13.43
C VAL A 48 -11.76 3.56 13.16
N ILE A 49 -12.12 2.42 13.74
CA ILE A 49 -13.47 1.85 13.61
C ILE A 49 -14.48 2.73 14.35
N ASP A 50 -14.15 3.22 15.54
CA ASP A 50 -15.00 4.09 16.36
C ASP A 50 -15.22 5.48 15.73
N GLU A 51 -14.26 5.97 14.94
CA GLU A 51 -14.36 7.25 14.24
C GLU A 51 -15.11 7.13 12.90
N PHE A 52 -15.15 5.93 12.30
CA PHE A 52 -15.78 5.74 10.99
C PHE A 52 -17.31 5.90 11.08
N PRO A 53 -17.97 6.60 10.13
CA PRO A 53 -19.42 6.83 10.19
C PRO A 53 -20.24 5.52 10.26
N ASP A 54 -21.16 5.43 11.23
CA ASP A 54 -22.11 4.32 11.31
C ASP A 54 -23.19 4.48 10.23
N PRO A 55 -23.40 3.50 9.32
CA PRO A 55 -24.52 3.51 8.38
C PRO A 55 -25.89 3.45 9.07
N GLY A 56 -25.94 3.07 10.36
CA GLY A 56 -27.11 3.21 11.21
C GLY A 56 -28.11 2.06 11.11
N GLU A 57 -29.23 2.24 11.82
CA GLU A 57 -30.36 1.31 11.81
C GLU A 57 -31.26 1.52 10.59
N PRO A 58 -32.05 0.49 10.20
CA PRO A 58 -33.00 0.63 9.10
C PRO A 58 -34.12 1.59 9.46
N ASP A 59 -34.53 2.40 8.47
CA ASP A 59 -35.66 3.30 8.57
C ASP A 59 -36.97 2.61 8.95
N GLN A 60 -37.97 3.39 9.39
CA GLN A 60 -39.26 2.84 9.79
C GLN A 60 -39.98 2.08 8.65
N HIS A 61 -39.76 2.48 7.40
CA HIS A 61 -40.38 1.87 6.22
C HIS A 61 -39.54 0.75 5.61
N ASP A 62 -38.25 0.68 5.95
CA ASP A 62 -37.36 -0.36 5.47
C ASP A 62 -37.63 -1.67 6.22
N ARG A 63 -38.38 -2.55 5.57
CA ARG A 63 -38.89 -3.80 6.16
C ARG A 63 -38.75 -4.94 5.16
N GLU A 64 -38.06 -5.98 5.60
CA GLU A 64 -37.93 -7.25 4.89
C GLU A 64 -39.17 -8.12 5.16
N THR A 65 -39.72 -8.73 4.11
CA THR A 65 -40.78 -9.73 4.25
C THR A 65 -40.18 -11.12 4.24
N VAL A 66 -40.39 -11.89 5.31
CA VAL A 66 -39.88 -13.25 5.45
C VAL A 66 -41.01 -14.22 5.74
N ILE A 67 -41.03 -15.33 5.03
CA ILE A 67 -41.98 -16.42 5.29
C ILE A 67 -41.51 -17.19 6.52
N LEU A 68 -42.36 -17.26 7.55
CA LEU A 68 -42.03 -17.98 8.78
C LEU A 68 -41.93 -19.48 8.49
N LYS A 69 -40.79 -20.08 8.86
CA LYS A 69 -40.52 -21.52 8.62
C LYS A 69 -41.06 -22.43 9.74
N SER A 70 -41.42 -21.87 10.89
CA SER A 70 -41.82 -22.61 12.10
C SER A 70 -42.86 -21.84 12.94
N GLY A 71 -43.49 -22.54 13.90
CA GLY A 71 -44.51 -21.99 14.79
C GLY A 71 -45.93 -22.06 14.21
N THR A 72 -46.90 -21.55 14.97
CA THR A 72 -48.34 -21.52 14.61
C THR A 72 -48.62 -20.66 13.38
N ALA A 73 -47.74 -19.71 13.09
CA ALA A 73 -47.80 -18.82 11.92
C ALA A 73 -46.91 -19.29 10.75
N LYS A 74 -46.45 -20.56 10.74
CA LYS A 74 -45.66 -21.12 9.64
C LYS A 74 -46.35 -20.91 8.29
N GLY A 75 -45.57 -20.49 7.29
CA GLY A 75 -46.05 -20.19 5.94
C GLY A 75 -46.62 -18.77 5.77
N ARG A 76 -46.84 -18.01 6.84
CA ARG A 76 -47.32 -16.62 6.74
C ARG A 76 -46.16 -15.66 6.47
N PRO A 77 -46.36 -14.62 5.62
CA PRO A 77 -45.39 -13.56 5.43
C PRO A 77 -45.33 -12.69 6.68
N TRP A 78 -44.10 -12.41 7.15
CA TRP A 78 -43.85 -11.58 8.31
C TRP A 78 -42.90 -10.44 7.95
N ARG A 79 -43.30 -9.20 8.27
CA ARG A 79 -42.47 -8.01 8.05
C ARG A 79 -41.58 -7.77 9.26
N ARG A 80 -40.27 -7.64 9.05
CA ARG A 80 -39.27 -7.40 10.10
C ARG A 80 -38.24 -6.38 9.64
N LYS A 81 -37.47 -5.83 10.60
CA LYS A 81 -36.29 -5.01 10.26
C LYS A 81 -35.27 -5.88 9.51
N PRO A 82 -34.71 -5.39 8.38
CA PRO A 82 -33.56 -6.03 7.75
C PRO A 82 -32.37 -6.08 8.71
N ARG A 83 -31.55 -7.13 8.57
CA ARG A 83 -30.45 -7.41 9.49
C ARG A 83 -29.41 -8.35 8.89
N LEU A 84 -28.20 -8.26 9.39
CA LEU A 84 -27.12 -9.23 9.14
C LEU A 84 -27.02 -10.18 10.34
N GLN A 85 -26.77 -11.47 10.07
CA GLN A 85 -26.46 -12.46 11.09
C GLN A 85 -24.99 -12.84 11.02
N VAL A 86 -24.26 -12.59 12.10
CA VAL A 86 -22.80 -12.73 12.14
C VAL A 86 -22.41 -13.62 13.32
N ARG A 87 -21.59 -14.65 13.06
CA ARG A 87 -21.12 -15.57 14.10
C ARG A 87 -19.62 -15.39 14.37
N MET A 88 -19.26 -14.86 15.53
CA MET A 88 -17.86 -14.58 15.89
C MET A 88 -17.63 -14.57 17.41
N ALA A 89 -16.43 -14.19 17.86
CA ALA A 89 -16.12 -14.08 19.29
C ALA A 89 -17.03 -13.02 19.95
N PRO A 90 -17.47 -13.23 21.20
CA PRO A 90 -18.26 -12.24 21.94
C PRO A 90 -17.43 -11.01 22.32
N GLY A 91 -18.10 -9.93 22.73
CA GLY A 91 -17.46 -8.72 23.27
C GLY A 91 -17.57 -7.47 22.40
N PHE A 92 -18.21 -7.55 21.23
CA PHE A 92 -18.42 -6.41 20.34
C PHE A 92 -19.84 -5.86 20.39
N GLU A 93 -19.95 -4.53 20.35
CA GLU A 93 -21.21 -3.82 20.21
C GLU A 93 -21.74 -3.87 18.76
N VAL A 94 -23.07 -3.81 18.60
CA VAL A 94 -23.73 -3.90 17.28
C VAL A 94 -23.31 -2.75 16.36
N GLU A 95 -23.23 -1.53 16.89
CA GLU A 95 -22.79 -0.35 16.17
C GLU A 95 -21.35 -0.49 15.68
N PHE A 96 -20.45 -0.99 16.54
CA PHE A 96 -19.05 -1.23 16.20
C PHE A 96 -18.91 -2.22 15.03
N MET A 97 -19.71 -3.29 15.02
CA MET A 97 -19.74 -4.23 13.88
C MET A 97 -20.32 -3.60 12.60
N ARG A 98 -21.31 -2.70 12.69
CA ARG A 98 -21.81 -1.97 11.50
C ARG A 98 -20.72 -1.09 10.92
N ARG A 99 -20.01 -0.31 11.74
CA ARG A 99 -18.87 0.52 11.32
C ARG A 99 -17.77 -0.32 10.67
N ALA A 100 -17.39 -1.44 11.29
CA ALA A 100 -16.40 -2.36 10.71
C ALA A 100 -16.81 -2.89 9.33
N LEU A 101 -18.08 -3.27 9.16
CA LEU A 101 -18.60 -3.72 7.85
C LEU A 101 -18.68 -2.57 6.83
N ALA A 102 -18.95 -1.35 7.28
CA ALA A 102 -18.93 -0.16 6.43
C ALA A 102 -17.53 0.14 5.90
N ILE A 103 -16.49 -0.01 6.73
CA ILE A 103 -15.09 0.08 6.29
C ILE A 103 -14.79 -0.97 5.22
N ALA A 104 -15.24 -2.21 5.40
CA ALA A 104 -15.03 -3.26 4.39
C ALA A 104 -15.63 -2.90 3.03
N LEU A 105 -16.82 -2.28 3.01
CA LEU A 105 -17.45 -1.79 1.78
C LEU A 105 -16.68 -0.61 1.18
N ALA A 106 -16.31 0.39 1.99
CA ALA A 106 -15.56 1.55 1.53
C ALA A 106 -14.21 1.16 0.91
N LEU A 107 -13.55 0.12 1.45
CA LEU A 107 -12.33 -0.46 0.87
C LEU A 107 -12.60 -1.19 -0.46
N ASP A 108 -13.70 -1.94 -0.60
CA ASP A 108 -14.04 -2.61 -1.86
C ASP A 108 -14.43 -1.61 -2.97
N HIS A 109 -15.09 -0.51 -2.61
CA HIS A 109 -15.45 0.57 -3.52
C HIS A 109 -14.28 1.52 -3.84
N GLY A 110 -13.17 1.42 -3.11
CA GLY A 110 -12.00 2.27 -3.30
C GLY A 110 -12.17 3.70 -2.74
N GLU A 111 -13.20 3.92 -1.93
CA GLU A 111 -13.47 5.17 -1.22
C GLU A 111 -12.47 5.41 -0.08
N THR A 112 -11.95 4.33 0.50
CA THR A 112 -10.92 4.34 1.54
C THR A 112 -9.70 3.53 1.09
N ARG A 113 -8.50 3.90 1.56
CA ARG A 113 -7.24 3.21 1.25
C ARG A 113 -6.50 2.87 2.54
N VAL A 114 -5.85 1.70 2.57
CA VAL A 114 -4.97 1.31 3.67
C VAL A 114 -3.56 1.82 3.36
N LEU A 115 -3.00 2.60 4.28
CA LEU A 115 -1.63 3.08 4.22
C LEU A 115 -0.82 2.43 5.34
N LEU A 116 0.25 1.73 4.96
CA LEU A 116 1.18 1.14 5.91
C LEU A 116 2.29 2.15 6.19
N HIS A 117 2.40 2.57 7.44
CA HIS A 117 3.46 3.46 7.91
C HIS A 117 4.47 2.63 8.71
N SER A 118 5.76 2.84 8.45
CA SER A 118 6.85 2.27 9.27
C SER A 118 7.34 3.36 10.23
N GLU A 119 7.35 3.12 11.54
CA GLU A 119 7.82 4.11 12.53
C GLU A 119 9.33 4.40 12.42
N GLU A 120 10.08 3.53 11.73
CA GLU A 120 11.50 3.74 11.39
C GLU A 120 11.72 3.63 9.88
N ALA A 121 11.55 4.76 9.18
CA ALA A 121 12.22 4.98 7.92
C ALA A 121 12.76 6.43 7.94
N PRO A 122 14.05 6.67 7.63
CA PRO A 122 14.52 8.02 7.34
C PRO A 122 13.62 8.60 6.24
N PRO A 123 13.33 9.92 6.24
CA PRO A 123 12.35 10.50 5.34
C PRO A 123 12.67 10.07 3.91
N ALA A 124 11.77 9.27 3.32
CA ALA A 124 11.84 8.98 1.92
C ALA A 124 11.82 10.33 1.18
N PRO A 125 12.68 10.55 0.16
CA PRO A 125 12.53 11.71 -0.70
C PRO A 125 11.07 11.75 -1.16
N PRO A 126 10.43 12.93 -1.20
CA PRO A 126 8.98 13.04 -1.39
C PRO A 126 8.57 12.23 -2.62
N GLU A 127 7.97 11.07 -2.37
CA GLU A 127 7.32 10.31 -3.43
C GLU A 127 6.13 11.16 -3.85
N ALA A 128 6.19 11.59 -5.10
CA ALA A 128 5.22 12.46 -5.74
C ALA A 128 3.80 12.02 -5.38
N THR A 129 3.16 12.84 -4.56
CA THR A 129 1.72 12.85 -4.38
C THR A 129 1.08 13.08 -5.74
N GLY A 130 0.53 12.01 -6.30
CA GLY A 130 -0.16 12.04 -7.58
C GLY A 130 0.55 11.16 -8.61
N ARG A 131 -0.08 10.03 -8.93
CA ARG A 131 -0.07 9.61 -10.34
C ARG A 131 -0.89 10.65 -11.10
N GLU A 132 -0.32 11.82 -11.34
CA GLU A 132 -0.60 12.50 -12.59
C GLU A 132 -0.19 11.52 -13.69
N VAL A 133 -1.04 11.39 -14.70
CA VAL A 133 -0.70 10.68 -15.92
C VAL A 133 0.49 11.44 -16.49
N VAL A 134 1.70 10.96 -16.20
CA VAL A 134 2.93 11.59 -16.71
C VAL A 134 2.80 11.55 -18.22
N ASP A 135 2.72 12.73 -18.83
CA ASP A 135 2.55 12.86 -20.27
C ASP A 135 3.70 12.10 -20.94
N PRO A 136 3.42 11.09 -21.79
CA PRO A 136 4.47 10.34 -22.47
C PRO A 136 5.42 11.25 -23.26
N GLU A 137 4.95 12.40 -23.76
CA GLU A 137 5.81 13.40 -24.41
C GLU A 137 6.77 14.08 -23.44
N GLU A 138 6.32 14.37 -22.22
CA GLU A 138 7.16 14.94 -21.16
C GLU A 138 8.25 13.95 -20.72
N ILE A 139 7.93 12.66 -20.60
CA ILE A 139 8.94 11.61 -20.34
C ILE A 139 9.99 11.58 -21.45
N VAL A 140 9.56 11.65 -22.72
CA VAL A 140 10.49 11.65 -23.86
C VAL A 140 11.36 12.91 -23.85
N ARG A 141 10.77 14.08 -23.58
CA ARG A 141 11.52 15.35 -23.47
C ARG A 141 12.53 15.31 -22.32
N LEU A 142 12.13 14.83 -21.14
CA LEU A 142 13.02 14.66 -19.99
C LEU A 142 14.14 13.67 -20.30
N ARG A 143 13.84 12.53 -20.93
CA ARG A 143 14.86 11.57 -21.39
C ARG A 143 15.84 12.20 -22.38
N THR A 144 15.36 13.04 -23.29
CA THR A 144 16.20 13.75 -24.28
C THR A 144 17.14 14.74 -23.58
N ILE A 145 16.62 15.56 -22.66
CA ILE A 145 17.43 16.51 -21.88
C ILE A 145 18.46 15.77 -21.04
N VAL A 146 18.06 14.69 -20.36
CA VAL A 146 18.97 13.85 -19.57
C VAL A 146 20.03 13.22 -20.47
N SER A 147 19.70 12.77 -21.67
CA SER A 147 20.67 12.21 -22.62
C SER A 147 21.71 13.24 -23.10
N VAL A 148 21.34 14.51 -23.23
CA VAL A 148 22.28 15.59 -23.59
C VAL A 148 23.17 15.97 -22.41
N LEU A 149 22.64 15.90 -21.19
CA LEU A 149 23.38 16.24 -19.95
C LEU A 149 24.12 15.04 -19.34
N SER A 150 23.84 13.82 -19.80
CA SER A 150 24.44 12.61 -19.25
C SER A 150 25.90 12.52 -19.65
N PHE A 151 26.72 12.22 -18.65
CA PHE A 151 28.12 11.84 -18.81
C PHE A 151 28.29 10.78 -19.90
N ASP A 152 29.18 11.06 -20.86
CA ASP A 152 29.63 10.11 -21.88
C ASP A 152 30.90 9.41 -21.37
N PRO A 153 30.94 8.06 -21.31
CA PRO A 153 32.12 7.33 -20.84
C PRO A 153 33.38 7.71 -21.60
N LEU A 154 34.50 7.86 -20.88
CA LEU A 154 35.78 8.21 -21.48
C LEU A 154 36.18 7.16 -22.54
N ASN A 155 36.68 7.60 -23.69
CA ASN A 155 37.08 6.69 -24.79
C ASN A 155 38.27 5.81 -24.39
N ASP A 156 39.20 6.37 -23.63
CA ASP A 156 40.46 5.74 -23.24
C ASP A 156 40.42 5.02 -21.88
N GLY A 157 39.24 4.97 -21.25
CA GLY A 157 39.07 4.50 -19.87
C GLY A 157 39.60 5.49 -18.83
N VAL A 158 39.63 5.07 -17.56
CA VAL A 158 40.09 5.91 -16.44
C VAL A 158 41.59 5.71 -16.25
N ARG A 159 42.41 6.73 -16.51
CA ARG A 159 43.88 6.64 -16.43
C ARG A 159 44.48 7.50 -15.32
N SER A 160 43.80 8.60 -14.97
CA SER A 160 44.28 9.57 -14.00
C SER A 160 43.34 9.72 -12.80
N ARG A 161 43.84 10.36 -11.74
CA ARG A 161 43.01 10.77 -10.60
C ARG A 161 41.92 11.75 -11.03
N GLU A 162 42.20 12.62 -12.00
CA GLU A 162 41.24 13.58 -12.52
C GLU A 162 40.12 12.88 -13.30
N ASP A 163 40.46 11.87 -14.11
CA ASP A 163 39.49 11.02 -14.79
C ASP A 163 38.59 10.32 -13.77
N ALA A 164 39.17 9.81 -12.68
CA ALA A 164 38.43 9.12 -11.64
C ALA A 164 37.46 10.05 -10.90
N LEU A 165 37.87 11.30 -10.63
CA LEU A 165 36.98 12.32 -10.06
C LEU A 165 35.87 12.68 -11.04
N TYR A 166 36.20 12.87 -12.31
CA TYR A 166 35.26 13.20 -13.37
C TYR A 166 34.18 12.12 -13.54
N VAL A 167 34.58 10.84 -13.58
CA VAL A 167 33.69 9.66 -13.68
C VAL A 167 32.73 9.55 -12.49
N LEU A 168 33.16 9.91 -11.28
CA LEU A 168 32.30 9.94 -10.09
C LEU A 168 31.48 11.25 -9.96
N GLY A 169 31.67 12.19 -10.89
CA GLY A 169 30.98 13.49 -10.90
C GLY A 169 31.44 14.43 -9.81
N PHE A 170 32.72 14.40 -9.45
CA PHE A 170 33.38 15.39 -8.59
C PHE A 170 34.14 16.42 -9.43
N PRO A 171 34.26 17.68 -8.95
CA PRO A 171 35.10 18.67 -9.60
C PRO A 171 36.59 18.30 -9.50
N PRO A 172 37.43 18.75 -10.46
CA PRO A 172 38.87 18.51 -10.43
C PRO A 172 39.47 19.08 -9.13
N GLY A 173 40.47 18.39 -8.59
CA GLY A 173 41.16 18.81 -7.36
C GLY A 173 40.42 18.49 -6.05
N ARG A 174 39.17 18.00 -6.08
CA ARG A 174 38.47 17.61 -4.85
C ARG A 174 39.14 16.41 -4.16
N ILE A 175 39.12 16.41 -2.83
CA ILE A 175 39.60 15.30 -1.99
C ILE A 175 38.40 14.77 -1.20
N PRO A 176 37.52 13.97 -1.82
CA PRO A 176 36.40 13.35 -1.12
C PRO A 176 36.94 12.29 -0.14
N ASP A 177 36.35 12.22 1.05
CA ASP A 177 36.66 11.21 2.04
C ASP A 177 36.09 9.83 1.63
N GLY A 178 36.55 8.78 2.30
CA GLY A 178 36.20 7.40 1.95
C GLY A 178 34.70 7.09 2.08
N GLU A 179 33.95 7.80 2.91
CA GLU A 179 32.49 7.63 3.03
C GLU A 179 31.79 8.28 1.83
N THR A 180 32.14 9.54 1.51
CA THR A 180 31.60 10.24 0.34
C THR A 180 31.88 9.50 -0.96
N LEU A 181 33.08 8.94 -1.14
CA LEU A 181 33.43 8.10 -2.28
C LEU A 181 32.52 6.87 -2.40
N ARG A 182 32.34 6.13 -1.30
CA ARG A 182 31.49 4.94 -1.27
C ARG A 182 30.02 5.27 -1.49
N ALA A 183 29.53 6.38 -0.94
CA ALA A 183 28.15 6.83 -1.15
C ALA A 183 27.90 7.19 -2.62
N ARG A 184 28.82 7.96 -3.23
CA ARG A 184 28.72 8.37 -4.64
C ARG A 184 28.81 7.19 -5.59
N PHE A 185 29.74 6.27 -5.34
CA PHE A 185 29.86 5.03 -6.12
C PHE A 185 28.58 4.19 -6.06
N ARG A 186 28.02 3.96 -4.86
CA ARG A 186 26.78 3.19 -4.72
C ARG A 186 25.62 3.81 -5.49
N MET A 187 25.45 5.13 -5.42
CA MET A 187 24.42 5.84 -6.16
C MET A 187 24.54 5.62 -7.68
N LEU A 188 25.75 5.79 -8.24
CA LEU A 188 25.99 5.62 -9.67
C LEU A 188 25.91 4.15 -10.11
N ALA A 189 26.36 3.23 -9.25
CA ALA A 189 26.28 1.79 -9.49
C ALA A 189 24.83 1.31 -9.57
N THR A 190 23.94 1.79 -8.71
CA THR A 190 22.50 1.43 -8.78
C THR A 190 21.86 1.86 -10.10
N ILE A 191 22.26 3.00 -10.65
CA ILE A 191 21.69 3.52 -11.91
C ILE A 191 22.24 2.73 -13.10
N HIS A 192 23.56 2.50 -13.15
CA HIS A 192 24.25 1.97 -14.33
C HIS A 192 24.55 0.47 -14.26
N HIS A 193 24.13 -0.23 -13.20
CA HIS A 193 24.35 -1.67 -13.07
C HIS A 193 23.88 -2.40 -14.33
N PRO A 194 24.61 -3.38 -14.87
CA PRO A 194 24.21 -4.04 -16.11
C PRO A 194 22.84 -4.72 -16.03
N ASP A 195 22.44 -5.14 -14.83
CA ASP A 195 21.13 -5.77 -14.57
C ASP A 195 19.99 -4.74 -14.41
N SER A 196 20.29 -3.44 -14.44
CA SER A 196 19.29 -2.36 -14.39
C SER A 196 18.67 -2.13 -15.79
N PRO A 197 17.40 -1.71 -15.90
CA PRO A 197 16.78 -1.32 -17.18
C PRO A 197 17.54 -0.23 -17.95
N HIS A 198 18.42 0.52 -17.27
CA HIS A 198 19.28 1.56 -17.85
C HIS A 198 20.78 1.27 -17.64
N GLY A 199 21.12 -0.01 -17.54
CA GLY A 199 22.48 -0.48 -17.33
C GLY A 199 23.44 -0.16 -18.46
N ASP A 200 24.70 0.13 -18.13
CA ASP A 200 25.78 0.35 -19.08
C ASP A 200 27.07 -0.30 -18.56
N HIS A 201 27.46 -1.40 -19.21
CA HIS A 201 28.68 -2.15 -18.88
C HIS A 201 29.95 -1.30 -18.97
N ARG A 202 30.03 -0.40 -19.96
CA ARG A 202 31.20 0.47 -20.17
C ARG A 202 31.30 1.48 -19.04
N ARG A 203 30.17 2.07 -18.64
CA ARG A 203 30.11 3.02 -17.52
C ARG A 203 30.41 2.35 -16.18
N MET A 204 29.90 1.14 -15.95
CA MET A 204 30.21 0.37 -14.74
C MET A 204 31.68 -0.03 -14.64
N SER A 205 32.30 -0.41 -15.76
CA SER A 205 33.74 -0.67 -15.79
C SER A 205 34.54 0.56 -15.36
N GLN A 206 34.17 1.74 -15.86
CA GLN A 206 34.86 2.99 -15.50
C GLN A 206 34.62 3.40 -14.04
N LEU A 207 33.42 3.21 -13.51
CA LEU A 207 33.13 3.45 -12.09
C LEU A 207 34.00 2.59 -11.17
N ASN A 208 34.20 1.31 -11.53
CA ASN A 208 35.08 0.41 -10.79
C ASN A 208 36.55 0.88 -10.88
N SER A 209 37.04 1.20 -12.09
CA SER A 209 38.41 1.72 -12.26
C SER A 209 38.65 3.03 -11.51
N ALA A 210 37.67 3.94 -11.50
CA ALA A 210 37.75 5.20 -10.76
C ALA A 210 37.88 4.97 -9.24
N MET A 211 37.09 4.05 -8.70
CA MET A 211 37.18 3.67 -7.28
C MET A 211 38.53 3.07 -6.92
N ASP A 212 39.10 2.23 -7.78
CA ASP A 212 40.41 1.64 -7.54
C ASP A 212 41.53 2.69 -7.50
N ILE A 213 41.52 3.64 -8.44
CA ILE A 213 42.51 4.73 -8.49
C ILE A 213 42.39 5.64 -7.26
N LEU A 214 41.17 6.02 -6.89
CA LEU A 214 40.96 6.95 -5.77
C LEU A 214 41.21 6.31 -4.40
N LYS A 215 40.96 5.01 -4.24
CA LYS A 215 41.33 4.28 -3.02
C LYS A 215 42.84 4.11 -2.89
N ARG A 216 43.54 3.83 -3.99
CA ARG A 216 45.01 3.66 -3.97
C ARG A 216 45.75 4.98 -3.72
N GLY A 217 45.20 6.11 -4.16
CA GLY A 217 45.77 7.44 -3.91
C GLY A 217 45.36 8.10 -2.59
N ALA A 218 44.56 7.42 -1.76
CA ALA A 218 44.14 7.89 -0.43
C ALA A 218 44.85 7.16 0.73
N ALA A 219 45.72 6.19 0.41
CA ALA A 219 46.65 5.54 1.32
C ALA A 219 48.04 6.18 1.19
#